data_AF-A0A957RK37-F1
#
_entry.id   AF-A0A957RK37-F1
#
_cell.length_a   1.000
_cell.length_b   1.000
_cell.length_c   1.000
_cell.angle_alpha   90.00
_cell.angle_beta   90.00
_cell.angle_gamma   90.00
#
_symmetry.space_group_name_H-M   'P 1'
#
loop_
_entity.id
_entity.type
_entity.pdbx_description
1 polymer ?
#
loop_
_entity_poly.entity_id
_entity_poly.type
_entity_poly.pdbx_seq_one_letter_code
_entity_poly.pdbx_strand_id
1 'polypeptide(L)'
;SDHMGRLLDAAEAEVRGEDADSYRVRAVRSTRDAYTIVRRVPAALVGELAVQRAVGQRVWEEAKPANDFARFAPNLKAMVGLSRELADAIGYVAHPYDALLLQYEPDMSAARLTALFDDLKAGILPLLKRIVDGGQPVAADFLYRTYP
;
A
#
# COMPACT_ATOMS: atom_id res chain seq x y z
N SER A 1 22.76 1.93 5.01
CA SER A 1 24.07 2.21 5.65
C SER A 1 24.87 3.14 4.77
N ASP A 2 25.89 3.81 5.30
CA ASP A 2 26.75 4.71 4.51
C ASP A 2 27.56 3.95 3.44
N HIS A 3 27.85 2.67 3.68
CA HIS A 3 28.48 1.81 2.67
C HIS A 3 27.57 1.64 1.44
N MET A 4 26.28 1.36 1.65
CA MET A 4 25.30 1.26 0.55
C MET A 4 25.19 2.58 -0.22
N GLY A 5 25.21 3.72 0.49
CA GLY A 5 25.22 5.04 -0.15
C GLY A 5 26.38 5.19 -1.13
N ARG A 6 27.61 4.88 -0.70
CA ARG A 6 28.81 4.95 -1.56
C ARG A 6 28.76 4.00 -2.76
N LEU A 7 28.21 2.79 -2.59
CA LEU A 7 28.05 1.84 -3.71
C LEU A 7 27.08 2.37 -4.76
N LEU A 8 25.98 3.00 -4.34
CA LEU A 8 25.03 3.62 -5.26
C LEU A 8 25.63 4.83 -5.97
N ASP A 9 26.45 5.65 -5.29
CA ASP A 9 27.13 6.79 -5.92
C ASP A 9 28.07 6.32 -7.05
N ALA A 10 28.79 5.22 -6.81
CA ALA A 10 29.65 4.61 -7.84
C ALA A 10 28.82 4.03 -9.00
N ALA A 11 27.73 3.33 -8.70
CA ALA A 11 26.86 2.75 -9.71
C ALA A 11 26.19 3.82 -10.60
N GLU A 12 25.77 4.95 -10.03
CA GLU A 12 25.24 6.10 -10.77
C GLU A 12 26.28 6.74 -11.70
N ALA A 13 27.53 6.79 -11.26
CA ALA A 13 28.62 7.29 -12.10
C ALA A 13 28.91 6.34 -13.28
N GLU A 14 28.82 5.03 -13.08
CA GLU A 14 29.09 4.02 -14.10
C GLU A 14 28.03 4.00 -15.22
N VAL A 15 26.76 4.16 -14.88
CA VAL A 15 25.66 4.15 -15.85
C VAL A 15 25.43 5.52 -16.53
N ARG A 16 26.30 6.51 -16.27
CA ARG A 16 26.15 7.87 -16.80
C ARG A 16 26.35 7.88 -18.31
N GLY A 17 25.36 8.42 -19.02
CA GLY A 17 25.39 8.52 -20.49
C GLY A 17 24.88 7.26 -21.20
N GLU A 18 24.50 6.21 -20.46
CA GLU A 18 23.67 5.14 -21.00
C GLU A 18 22.25 5.64 -21.29
N ASP A 19 21.49 4.85 -22.05
CA ASP A 19 20.06 5.06 -22.25
C ASP A 19 19.31 5.09 -20.90
N ALA A 20 18.48 6.11 -20.69
CA ALA A 20 17.67 6.28 -19.48
C ALA A 20 16.71 5.11 -19.22
N ASP A 21 16.37 4.37 -20.27
CA ASP A 21 15.50 3.19 -20.23
C ASP A 21 16.26 1.87 -20.17
N SER A 22 17.60 1.90 -20.14
CA SER A 22 18.38 0.71 -19.88
C SER A 22 18.03 0.11 -18.52
N TYR A 23 18.04 -1.22 -18.44
CA TYR A 23 17.81 -1.94 -17.19
C TYR A 23 18.73 -1.42 -16.06
N ARG A 24 20.00 -1.15 -16.37
CA ARG A 24 21.00 -0.69 -15.40
C ARG A 24 20.62 0.67 -14.82
N VAL A 25 20.30 1.64 -15.67
CA VAL A 25 19.91 2.99 -15.23
C VAL A 25 18.64 2.93 -14.38
N ARG A 26 17.63 2.16 -14.81
CA ARG A 26 16.37 2.00 -14.06
C ARG A 26 16.57 1.29 -12.71
N ALA A 27 17.40 0.25 -12.65
CA ALA A 27 17.69 -0.47 -11.41
C ALA A 27 18.44 0.41 -10.41
N VAL A 28 19.44 1.18 -10.87
CA VAL A 28 20.18 2.11 -10.01
C VAL A 28 19.26 3.20 -9.47
N ARG A 29 18.44 3.82 -10.32
CA ARG A 29 17.46 4.84 -9.91
C ARG A 29 16.47 4.31 -8.88
N SER A 30 15.83 3.16 -9.15
CA SER A 30 14.89 2.54 -8.23
C SER A 30 15.53 2.22 -6.86
N THR A 31 16.77 1.73 -6.87
CA THR A 31 17.50 1.44 -5.62
C THR A 31 17.86 2.73 -4.86
N ARG A 32 18.23 3.80 -5.57
CA ARG A 32 18.48 5.13 -4.99
C ARG A 32 17.23 5.69 -4.32
N ASP A 33 16.08 5.60 -4.98
CA ASP A 33 14.80 6.09 -4.45
C ASP A 33 14.43 5.33 -3.17
N ALA A 34 14.50 3.98 -3.20
CA ALA A 34 14.27 3.14 -2.04
C ALA A 34 15.25 3.45 -0.89
N TYR A 35 16.54 3.63 -1.19
CA TYR A 35 17.55 4.00 -0.19
C TYR A 35 17.22 5.35 0.47
N THR A 36 16.81 6.34 -0.33
CA THR A 36 16.47 7.68 0.16
C THR A 36 15.29 7.63 1.11
N ILE A 37 14.25 6.86 0.78
CA ILE A 37 13.08 6.64 1.64
C ILE A 37 13.50 6.00 2.96
N VAL A 38 14.23 4.88 2.90
CA VAL A 38 14.69 4.15 4.11
C VAL A 38 15.55 5.04 5.02
N ARG A 39 16.36 5.95 4.45
CA ARG A 39 17.18 6.88 5.24
C ARG A 39 16.37 7.94 5.99
N ARG A 40 15.16 8.26 5.54
CA ARG A 40 14.31 9.27 6.21
C ARG A 40 13.48 8.68 7.35
N VAL A 41 13.19 7.37 7.30
CA VAL A 41 12.35 6.71 8.31
C VAL A 41 13.19 6.34 9.55
N PRO A 42 12.84 6.82 10.75
CA PRO A 42 13.55 6.46 11.97
C PRO A 42 13.45 4.96 12.29
N ALA A 43 14.55 4.34 12.69
CA ALA A 43 14.57 2.92 13.06
C ALA A 43 13.61 2.59 14.23
N ALA A 44 13.44 3.52 15.17
CA ALA A 44 12.48 3.38 16.27
C ALA A 44 11.04 3.24 15.75
N LEU A 45 10.63 4.11 14.81
CA LEU A 45 9.31 4.07 14.18
C LEU A 45 9.08 2.75 13.43
N VAL A 46 10.09 2.23 12.73
CA VAL A 46 10.01 0.91 12.08
C VAL A 46 9.77 -0.20 13.11
N GLY A 47 10.49 -0.15 14.24
CA GLY A 47 10.32 -1.10 15.34
C GLY A 47 8.93 -1.04 15.96
N GLU A 48 8.43 0.16 16.25
CA GLU A 48 7.09 0.39 16.80
C GLU A 48 5.98 -0.11 15.87
N LEU A 49 6.08 0.19 14.57
CA LEU A 49 5.18 -0.35 13.55
C LEU A 49 5.17 -1.88 13.52
N ALA A 50 6.35 -2.50 13.59
CA ALA A 50 6.46 -3.96 13.56
C ALA A 50 5.77 -4.60 14.77
N VAL A 51 6.02 -4.07 15.98
CA VAL A 51 5.36 -4.53 17.22
C VAL A 51 3.86 -4.31 17.14
N GLN A 52 3.42 -3.10 16.77
CA GLN A 52 2.00 -2.76 16.73
C GLN A 52 1.22 -3.58 15.70
N ARG A 53 1.83 -3.92 14.55
CA ARG A 53 1.25 -4.83 13.55
C ARG A 53 1.03 -6.23 14.12
N ALA A 54 2.03 -6.80 14.81
CA ALA A 54 1.92 -8.13 15.40
C ALA A 54 0.85 -8.18 16.51
N VAL A 55 0.83 -7.17 17.39
CA VAL A 55 -0.18 -7.07 18.46
C VAL A 55 -1.58 -6.88 17.88
N GLY A 56 -1.73 -5.96 16.92
CA GLY A 56 -3.00 -5.67 16.26
C GLY A 56 -3.56 -6.89 15.54
N GLN A 57 -2.72 -7.64 14.82
CA GLN A 57 -3.11 -8.87 14.13
C GLN A 57 -3.71 -9.90 15.09
N ARG A 58 -3.03 -10.18 16.21
CA ARG A 58 -3.53 -11.12 17.21
C ARG A 58 -4.88 -10.71 17.80
N VAL A 59 -5.06 -9.42 18.11
CA VAL A 59 -6.34 -8.91 18.62
C VAL A 59 -7.44 -9.02 17.55
N TRP A 60 -7.11 -8.74 16.28
CA TRP A 60 -8.05 -8.83 15.17
C TRP A 60 -8.53 -10.26 14.91
N GLU A 61 -7.64 -11.25 15.02
CA GLU A 61 -7.97 -12.68 14.85
C GLU A 61 -9.06 -13.14 15.80
N GLU A 62 -9.09 -12.60 17.02
CA GLU A 62 -10.15 -12.88 17.99
C GLU A 62 -11.38 -11.97 17.80
N ALA A 63 -11.16 -10.69 17.53
CA ALA A 63 -12.23 -9.68 17.46
C ALA A 63 -13.13 -9.83 16.22
N LYS A 64 -12.56 -10.18 15.06
CA LYS A 64 -13.30 -10.32 13.80
C LYS A 64 -14.39 -11.41 13.85
N PRO A 65 -14.11 -12.67 14.22
CA PRO A 65 -15.15 -13.70 14.30
C PRO A 65 -16.16 -13.40 15.42
N ALA A 66 -15.75 -12.69 16.48
CA ALA A 66 -16.64 -12.23 17.55
C ALA A 66 -17.47 -10.98 17.18
N ASN A 67 -17.24 -10.39 16.01
CA ASN A 67 -17.85 -9.11 15.59
C ASN A 67 -17.66 -7.98 16.62
N ASP A 68 -16.51 -7.95 17.31
CA ASP A 68 -16.22 -7.01 18.40
C ASP A 68 -15.26 -5.90 17.93
N PHE A 69 -15.83 -4.87 17.30
CA PHE A 69 -15.04 -3.72 16.86
C PHE A 69 -14.44 -2.93 18.04
N ALA A 70 -15.15 -2.83 19.16
CA ALA A 70 -14.70 -2.05 20.32
C ALA A 70 -13.37 -2.58 20.87
N ARG A 71 -13.19 -3.90 20.85
CA ARG A 71 -11.92 -4.55 21.22
C ARG A 71 -10.77 -4.23 20.27
N PHE A 72 -11.04 -4.09 18.97
CA PHE A 72 -10.00 -3.79 17.97
C PHE A 72 -9.70 -2.30 17.81
N ALA A 73 -10.68 -1.42 18.06
CA ALA A 73 -10.60 0.01 17.80
C ALA A 73 -9.36 0.72 18.39
N PRO A 74 -8.89 0.43 19.63
CA PRO A 74 -7.66 1.03 20.15
C PRO A 74 -6.42 0.68 19.32
N ASN A 75 -6.31 -0.57 18.85
CA ASN A 75 -5.19 -1.02 18.02
C ASN A 75 -5.21 -0.36 16.64
N LEU A 76 -6.40 -0.24 16.04
CA LEU A 76 -6.58 0.47 14.77
C LEU A 76 -6.17 1.95 14.90
N LYS A 77 -6.59 2.62 15.98
CA LYS A 77 -6.22 4.02 16.24
C LYS A 77 -4.70 4.20 16.32
N ALA A 78 -4.01 3.32 17.06
CA ALA A 78 -2.55 3.34 17.16
C ALA A 78 -1.87 3.07 15.81
N MET A 79 -2.35 2.06 15.05
CA MET A 79 -1.83 1.76 13.70
C MET A 79 -1.98 2.94 12.74
N VAL A 80 -3.13 3.63 12.75
CA VAL A 80 -3.36 4.81 11.91
C VAL A 80 -2.45 5.97 12.33
N GLY A 81 -2.24 6.17 13.64
CA GLY A 81 -1.28 7.16 14.16
C GLY A 81 0.13 6.93 13.62
N LEU A 82 0.68 5.73 13.84
CA LEU A 82 2.01 5.34 13.35
C LEU A 82 2.11 5.40 11.82
N SER A 83 1.03 5.09 11.10
CA SER A 83 1.01 5.20 9.63
C SER A 83 1.10 6.65 9.15
N ARG A 84 0.53 7.61 9.89
CA ARG A 84 0.67 9.05 9.59
C ARG A 84 2.09 9.52 9.86
N GLU A 85 2.67 9.14 10.99
CA GLU A 85 4.08 9.44 11.30
C GLU A 85 5.02 8.86 10.24
N LEU A 86 4.73 7.64 9.74
CA LEU A 86 5.47 7.05 8.63
C LEU A 86 5.33 7.88 7.35
N ALA A 87 4.13 8.33 7.01
CA ALA A 87 3.89 9.17 5.84
C ALA A 87 4.69 10.47 5.92
N ASP A 88 4.69 11.13 7.08
CA ASP A 88 5.44 12.37 7.33
C ASP A 88 6.95 12.13 7.25
N ALA A 89 7.44 11.00 7.79
CA ALA A 89 8.86 10.63 7.71
C ALA A 89 9.31 10.36 6.26
N ILE A 90 8.49 9.67 5.45
CA ILE A 90 8.80 9.43 4.03
C ILE A 90 8.77 10.74 3.24
N GLY A 91 7.76 11.58 3.51
CA GLY A 91 7.49 12.84 2.83
C GLY A 91 6.60 12.66 1.59
N TYR A 92 5.81 13.69 1.30
CA TYR A 92 4.84 13.72 0.19
C TYR A 92 4.69 15.16 -0.33
N VAL A 93 4.18 15.29 -1.56
CA VAL A 93 3.97 16.59 -2.20
C VAL A 93 2.52 17.05 -2.06
N ALA A 94 1.56 16.20 -2.43
CA ALA A 94 0.16 16.58 -2.49
C ALA A 94 -0.65 16.00 -1.33
N HIS A 95 -0.57 14.69 -1.10
CA HIS A 95 -1.40 14.02 -0.09
C HIS A 95 -0.57 13.02 0.75
N PRO A 96 -0.77 12.94 2.08
CA PRO A 96 0.01 12.02 2.95
C PRO A 96 -0.12 10.55 2.56
N TYR A 97 -1.27 10.16 2.00
CA TYR A 97 -1.47 8.80 1.50
C TYR A 97 -0.53 8.43 0.35
N ASP A 98 -0.04 9.41 -0.44
CA ASP A 98 0.88 9.15 -1.55
C ASP A 98 2.19 8.54 -1.04
N ALA A 99 2.68 9.00 0.12
CA ALA A 99 3.89 8.46 0.76
C ALA A 99 3.72 6.99 1.18
N LEU A 100 2.51 6.60 1.59
CA LEU A 100 2.21 5.22 1.97
C LEU A 100 2.00 4.34 0.74
N LEU A 101 1.36 4.87 -0.29
CA LEU A 101 1.08 4.17 -1.53
C LEU A 101 2.35 3.87 -2.34
N LEU A 102 3.33 4.78 -2.30
CA LEU A 102 4.64 4.63 -2.95
C LEU A 102 5.36 3.32 -2.59
N GLN A 103 5.10 2.76 -1.41
CA GLN A 103 5.68 1.49 -0.97
C GLN A 103 5.13 0.26 -1.72
N TYR A 104 4.00 0.40 -2.39
CA TYR A 104 3.29 -0.70 -3.06
C TYR A 104 3.17 -0.48 -4.56
N GLU A 105 2.78 0.73 -4.96
CA GLU A 105 2.55 1.10 -6.35
C GLU A 105 3.32 2.39 -6.65
N PRO A 106 4.61 2.27 -7.04
CA PRO A 106 5.39 3.39 -7.53
C PRO A 106 4.64 4.08 -8.68
N ASP A 107 4.68 5.40 -8.74
CA ASP A 107 3.96 6.26 -9.71
C ASP A 107 2.46 6.44 -9.48
N MET A 108 1.88 5.84 -8.43
CA MET A 108 0.48 6.09 -8.07
C MET A 108 0.31 7.25 -7.07
N SER A 109 -0.86 7.88 -7.07
CA SER A 109 -1.24 8.93 -6.12
C SER A 109 -2.72 8.84 -5.78
N ALA A 110 -3.11 9.46 -4.67
CA ALA A 110 -4.51 9.61 -4.28
C ALA A 110 -5.33 10.25 -5.40
N ALA A 111 -4.82 11.28 -6.07
CA ALA A 111 -5.52 11.96 -7.17
C ALA A 111 -5.76 11.02 -8.37
N ARG A 112 -4.75 10.23 -8.77
CA ARG A 112 -4.87 9.24 -9.84
C ARG A 112 -5.86 8.13 -9.48
N LEU A 113 -5.79 7.64 -8.23
CA LEU A 113 -6.74 6.64 -7.73
C LEU A 113 -8.17 7.18 -7.70
N THR A 114 -8.38 8.44 -7.29
CA THR A 114 -9.71 9.07 -7.29
C THR A 114 -10.29 9.07 -8.70
N ALA A 115 -9.54 9.57 -9.70
CA ALA A 115 -10.01 9.58 -11.09
C ALA A 115 -10.34 8.17 -11.60
N LEU A 116 -9.46 7.20 -11.35
CA LEU A 116 -9.69 5.79 -11.73
C LEU A 116 -10.94 5.22 -11.08
N PHE A 117 -11.15 5.45 -9.77
CA PHE A 117 -12.32 4.93 -9.07
C PHE A 117 -13.61 5.62 -9.50
N ASP A 118 -13.56 6.88 -9.91
CA ASP A 118 -14.74 7.58 -10.43
C ASP A 118 -15.17 7.00 -11.78
N ASP A 119 -14.23 6.69 -12.66
CA ASP A 119 -14.52 5.98 -13.93
C ASP A 119 -15.07 4.57 -13.67
N LEU A 120 -14.48 3.83 -12.74
CA LEU A 120 -14.96 2.50 -12.35
C LEU A 120 -16.38 2.55 -11.78
N LYS A 121 -16.69 3.52 -10.91
CA LYS A 121 -18.04 3.69 -10.35
C LYS A 121 -19.05 4.05 -11.45
N ALA A 122 -18.67 4.91 -12.39
CA ALA A 122 -19.51 5.30 -13.51
C ALA A 122 -19.91 4.10 -14.40
N GLY A 123 -19.04 3.09 -14.53
CA GLY A 123 -19.35 1.84 -15.23
C GLY A 123 -20.05 0.77 -14.38
N ILE A 124 -19.54 0.51 -13.18
CA ILE A 124 -19.96 -0.61 -12.33
C ILE A 124 -21.33 -0.35 -11.70
N LEU A 125 -21.62 0.87 -11.23
CA LEU A 125 -22.89 1.14 -10.54
C LEU A 125 -24.11 0.97 -11.47
N PRO A 126 -24.12 1.48 -12.73
CA PRO A 126 -25.21 1.21 -13.66
C PRO A 126 -25.34 -0.27 -14.02
N LEU A 127 -24.22 -0.97 -14.20
CA LEU A 127 -24.23 -2.41 -14.47
C LEU A 127 -24.87 -3.18 -13.30
N LEU A 128 -24.43 -2.90 -12.08
CA LEU A 128 -24.99 -3.47 -10.86
C LEU A 128 -26.49 -3.19 -10.74
N LYS A 129 -26.91 -1.96 -11.02
CA LYS A 129 -28.33 -1.59 -11.03
C LYS A 129 -29.13 -2.45 -12.02
N ARG A 130 -28.66 -2.63 -13.26
CA ARG A 130 -29.35 -3.49 -14.24
C ARG A 130 -29.44 -4.95 -13.79
N ILE A 131 -28.41 -5.47 -13.13
CA ILE A 131 -28.40 -6.84 -12.62
C ILE A 131 -29.43 -7.00 -11.50
N VAL A 132 -29.45 -6.07 -10.55
CA VAL A 132 -30.39 -6.08 -9.42
C VAL A 132 -31.83 -5.89 -9.89
N ASP A 133 -32.08 -4.89 -10.74
CA ASP A 133 -33.42 -4.59 -11.29
C ASP A 133 -33.93 -5.72 -12.20
N GLY A 134 -33.03 -6.42 -12.90
CA GLY A 134 -33.38 -7.54 -13.77
C GLY A 134 -33.98 -8.71 -13.01
N GLY A 135 -33.68 -8.87 -11.72
CA GLY A 135 -34.35 -9.81 -10.82
C GLY A 135 -34.24 -11.29 -11.25
N GLN A 136 -33.32 -11.63 -12.14
CA GLN A 136 -33.09 -13.00 -12.62
C GLN A 136 -31.98 -13.64 -11.77
N PRO A 137 -32.31 -14.42 -10.72
CA PRO A 137 -31.29 -15.14 -9.97
C PRO A 137 -30.63 -16.19 -10.87
N VAL A 138 -29.30 -16.21 -10.88
CA VAL A 138 -28.56 -17.33 -11.44
C VAL A 138 -28.63 -18.49 -10.44
N ALA A 139 -29.00 -19.68 -10.91
CA ALA A 139 -28.99 -20.87 -10.06
C ALA A 139 -27.57 -21.06 -9.48
N ALA A 140 -27.45 -20.98 -8.17
CA ALA A 140 -26.17 -21.06 -7.44
C ALA A 140 -26.19 -22.13 -6.34
N ASP A 141 -27.31 -22.83 -6.16
CA ASP A 141 -27.47 -23.91 -5.17
C ASP A 141 -26.42 -25.00 -5.34
N PHE A 142 -25.99 -25.25 -6.58
CA PHE A 142 -24.99 -26.26 -6.87
C PHE A 142 -23.63 -25.93 -6.21
N LEU A 143 -23.26 -24.65 -6.11
CA LEU A 143 -21.99 -24.19 -5.51
C LEU A 143 -21.89 -24.48 -4.02
N TYR A 144 -23.00 -24.78 -3.35
CA TYR A 144 -23.06 -25.03 -1.91
C TYR A 144 -23.36 -26.50 -1.57
N ARG A 145 -23.25 -27.39 -2.56
CA ARG A 145 -23.31 -28.84 -2.33
C ARG A 145 -22.03 -29.33 -1.66
N THR A 146 -22.05 -30.57 -1.17
CA THR A 146 -20.84 -31.23 -0.71
C THR A 146 -19.95 -31.55 -1.90
N TYR A 147 -18.75 -30.98 -1.91
CA TYR A 147 -17.69 -31.27 -2.88
C TYR A 147 -16.60 -32.09 -2.18
N PRO A 148 -16.44 -33.38 -2.55
CA PRO A 148 -15.38 -34.24 -2.02
C PRO A 148 -13.97 -33.74 -2.37
#